data_AF-A0A328ILF1-F1
#
_entry.id   AF-A0A328ILF1-F1
#
_cell.length_a   1.000
_cell.length_b   1.000
_cell.length_c   1.000
_cell.angle_alpha   90.00
_cell.angle_beta   90.00
_cell.angle_gamma   90.00
#
_symmetry.space_group_name_H-M   'P 1'
#
loop_
_entity.id
_entity.type
_entity.pdbx_description
1 polymer ?
#
loop_
_entity_poly.entity_id
_entity_poly.type
_entity_poly.pdbx_seq_one_letter_code
_entity_poly.pdbx_strand_id
1 'polypeptide(L)'
;MEIANKFDKLRAMLKDIIGDIIEHNSTNISDCSIQFRKINSTINELKKHNIAVPDELIELKLSLSSKIDIVKDAERIRKELIKCLELSITQLKEAAPEKPIRKRRAKKATKQERVSLVDLMDTGIIPKNVEFYAYYKNNRISATLLADGSLEMIEKGRKKTFKNHRAAAIAITGYQVDPWKFWKLDFEGKPLTLDDYRKQYFKTKQQVEGVDPPNND
;
A
#
# COMPACT_ATOMS: atom_id res chain seq x y z
N MET A 1 31.55 -4.20 10.72
CA MET A 1 30.59 -4.21 11.84
C MET A 1 30.18 -2.79 12.26
N GLU A 2 31.06 -1.78 12.20
CA GLU A 2 30.73 -0.39 12.55
C GLU A 2 29.61 0.26 11.74
N ILE A 3 29.48 -0.07 10.45
CA ILE A 3 28.46 0.53 9.57
C ILE A 3 27.04 0.12 10.01
N ALA A 4 26.86 -1.13 10.45
CA ALA A 4 25.57 -1.62 10.93
C ALA A 4 25.13 -0.90 12.21
N ASN A 5 26.04 -0.75 13.18
CA ASN A 5 25.77 -0.01 14.42
C ASN A 5 25.44 1.48 14.17
N LYS A 6 26.12 2.13 13.21
CA LYS A 6 25.78 3.51 12.81
C LYS A 6 24.39 3.59 12.19
N PHE A 7 23.99 2.59 11.42
CA PHE A 7 22.67 2.51 10.80
C PHE A 7 21.56 2.30 11.83
N ASP A 8 21.78 1.43 12.82
CA ASP A 8 20.82 1.18 13.89
C ASP A 8 20.65 2.41 14.81
N LYS A 9 21.76 3.12 15.10
CA LYS A 9 21.70 4.39 15.85
C LYS A 9 20.92 5.47 15.08
N LEU A 10 21.17 5.61 13.77
CA LEU A 10 20.41 6.52 12.92
C LEU A 10 18.92 6.15 12.87
N ARG A 11 18.62 4.85 12.80
CA ARG A 11 17.25 4.33 12.78
C ARG A 11 16.51 4.62 14.09
N ALA A 12 17.18 4.50 15.23
CA ALA A 12 16.62 4.86 16.53
C ALA A 12 16.31 6.36 16.60
N MET A 13 17.26 7.22 16.23
CA MET A 13 17.05 8.68 16.21
C MET A 13 15.91 9.08 15.27
N LEU A 14 15.80 8.47 14.10
CA LEU A 14 14.69 8.72 13.17
C LEU A 14 13.35 8.26 13.75
N LYS A 15 13.32 7.17 14.51
CA LYS A 15 12.10 6.65 15.11
C LYS A 15 11.58 7.58 16.20
N ASP A 16 12.47 8.13 17.02
CA ASP A 16 12.13 9.10 18.06
C ASP A 16 11.59 10.40 17.43
N ILE A 17 12.30 10.94 16.44
CA ILE A 17 11.87 12.14 15.70
C ILE A 17 10.50 11.93 15.02
N ILE A 18 10.27 10.74 14.43
CA ILE A 18 8.97 10.42 13.82
C ILE A 18 7.88 10.31 14.89
N GLY A 19 8.18 9.77 16.07
CA GLY A 19 7.27 9.72 17.21
C GLY A 19 6.81 11.11 17.63
N ASP A 20 7.77 12.02 17.85
CA ASP A 20 7.50 13.41 18.22
C ASP A 20 6.67 14.12 17.15
N ILE A 21 7.01 13.92 15.87
CA ILE A 21 6.24 14.50 14.75
C ILE A 21 4.81 13.97 14.71
N ILE A 22 4.57 12.69 15.03
CA ILE A 22 3.21 12.10 15.01
C ILE A 22 2.38 12.64 16.18
N GLU A 23 2.95 12.74 17.38
CA GLU A 23 2.26 13.28 18.55
C GLU A 23 1.83 14.73 18.32
N HIS A 24 2.67 15.54 17.67
CA HIS A 24 2.40 16.94 17.38
C HIS A 24 1.60 17.21 16.09
N ASN A 25 1.45 16.26 15.16
CA ASN A 25 0.67 16.41 13.92
C ASN A 25 -0.85 16.20 14.07
N SER A 26 -1.35 15.84 15.26
CA SER A 26 -2.79 15.69 15.49
C SER A 26 -3.57 17.02 15.37
N THR A 27 -2.87 18.16 15.46
CA THR A 27 -3.42 19.49 15.22
C THR A 27 -3.33 19.89 13.75
N ASN A 28 -4.48 19.87 13.06
CA ASN A 28 -4.61 20.36 11.69
C ASN A 28 -4.36 21.88 11.63
N ILE A 29 -3.22 22.29 11.05
CA ILE A 29 -2.79 23.70 10.88
C ILE A 29 -3.89 24.55 10.22
N SER A 30 -4.61 23.95 9.26
CA SER A 30 -5.70 24.61 8.56
C SER A 30 -6.77 25.06 9.55
N ASP A 31 -7.10 24.22 10.52
CA ASP A 31 -8.15 24.49 11.50
C ASP A 31 -7.71 25.59 12.48
N CYS A 32 -6.47 25.53 13.00
CA CYS A 32 -5.92 26.59 13.85
C CYS A 32 -5.84 27.94 13.11
N SER A 33 -5.46 27.94 11.83
CA SER A 33 -5.38 29.15 11.01
C SER A 33 -6.76 29.74 10.71
N ILE A 34 -7.79 28.90 10.52
CA ILE A 34 -9.18 29.34 10.37
C ILE A 34 -9.68 29.94 11.68
N GLN A 35 -9.46 29.28 12.82
CA GLN A 35 -9.86 29.77 14.14
C GLN A 35 -9.19 31.12 14.47
N PHE A 36 -7.89 31.24 14.20
CA PHE A 36 -7.13 32.48 14.41
C PHE A 36 -7.67 33.64 13.56
N ARG A 37 -8.04 33.39 12.29
CA ARG A 37 -8.68 34.40 11.44
C ARG A 37 -10.03 34.84 11.97
N LYS A 38 -10.86 33.89 12.42
CA LYS A 38 -12.18 34.19 13.02
C LYS A 38 -12.02 35.07 14.27
N ILE A 39 -11.12 34.69 15.19
CA ILE A 39 -10.86 35.46 16.42
C ILE A 39 -10.37 36.87 16.11
N ASN A 40 -9.45 37.03 15.14
CA ASN A 40 -9.02 38.36 14.73
C ASN A 40 -10.16 39.20 14.14
N SER A 41 -11.06 38.59 13.35
CA SER A 41 -12.26 39.27 12.84
C SER A 41 -13.13 39.77 13.98
N THR A 42 -13.44 38.90 14.95
CA THR A 42 -14.25 39.25 16.12
C THR A 42 -13.60 40.35 16.96
N ILE A 43 -12.29 40.27 17.23
CA ILE A 43 -11.56 41.32 17.95
C ILE A 43 -11.63 42.65 17.20
N ASN A 44 -11.50 42.64 15.88
CA ASN A 44 -11.57 43.86 15.07
C ASN A 44 -12.98 44.45 15.04
N GLU A 45 -14.02 43.61 15.00
CA GLU A 45 -15.42 44.04 15.11
C GLU A 45 -15.71 44.69 16.46
N LEU A 46 -15.29 44.06 17.57
CA LEU A 46 -15.45 44.64 18.93
C LEU A 46 -14.77 46.00 19.02
N LYS A 47 -13.52 46.12 18.54
CA LYS A 47 -12.79 47.39 18.49
C LYS A 47 -13.49 48.45 17.64
N LYS A 48 -14.04 48.06 16.49
CA LYS A 48 -14.78 48.98 15.60
C LYS A 48 -16.03 49.56 16.28
N HIS A 49 -16.69 48.77 17.11
CA HIS A 49 -17.84 49.20 17.91
C HIS A 49 -17.46 49.84 19.26
N ASN A 50 -16.16 50.08 19.49
CA ASN A 50 -15.62 50.63 20.73
C ASN A 50 -15.99 49.80 21.99
N ILE A 51 -16.14 48.49 21.81
CA ILE A 51 -16.41 47.53 22.87
C ILE A 51 -15.07 47.02 23.41
N ALA A 52 -14.93 46.97 24.74
CA ALA A 52 -13.75 46.40 25.37
C ALA A 52 -13.58 44.92 24.97
N VAL A 53 -12.36 44.53 24.60
CA VAL A 53 -12.06 43.16 24.18
C VAL A 53 -11.86 42.30 25.43
N PRO A 54 -12.61 41.19 25.60
CA PRO A 54 -12.40 40.27 26.71
C PRO A 54 -11.00 39.66 26.72
N ASP A 55 -10.40 39.52 27.90
CA ASP A 55 -9.04 38.99 28.08
C ASP A 55 -8.91 37.56 27.56
N GLU A 56 -9.97 36.76 27.64
CA GLU A 56 -9.99 35.38 27.15
C GLU A 56 -9.78 35.31 25.63
N LEU A 57 -10.29 36.29 24.88
CA LEU A 57 -10.05 36.36 23.43
C LEU A 57 -8.61 36.75 23.11
N ILE A 58 -7.98 37.56 23.95
CA ILE A 58 -6.56 37.94 23.81
C ILE A 58 -5.68 36.73 24.10
N GLU A 59 -5.93 36.03 25.21
CA GLU A 59 -5.21 34.80 25.57
C GLU A 59 -5.36 33.72 24.49
N LEU A 60 -6.59 33.51 24.00
CA LEU A 60 -6.85 32.52 22.94
C LEU A 60 -6.11 32.87 21.65
N LYS A 61 -6.07 34.17 21.28
CA LYS A 61 -5.30 34.65 20.13
C LYS A 61 -3.80 34.38 20.31
N LEU A 62 -3.24 34.67 21.47
CA LEU A 62 -1.83 34.44 21.76
C LEU A 62 -1.49 32.94 21.73
N SER A 63 -2.33 32.11 22.34
CA SER A 63 -2.19 30.65 22.34
C SER A 63 -2.22 30.08 20.92
N LEU A 64 -3.19 30.50 20.10
CA LEU A 64 -3.28 30.05 18.71
C LEU A 64 -2.12 30.56 17.85
N SER A 65 -1.64 31.79 18.06
CA SER A 65 -0.45 32.30 17.36
C SER A 65 0.77 31.44 17.65
N SER A 66 1.03 31.18 18.94
CA SER A 66 2.15 30.33 19.39
C SER A 66 2.07 28.91 18.78
N LYS A 67 0.88 28.30 18.80
CA LYS A 67 0.65 26.98 18.16
C LYS A 67 0.93 27.03 16.66
N ILE A 68 0.48 28.05 15.95
CA ILE A 68 0.74 28.20 14.51
C ILE A 68 2.24 28.30 14.23
N ASP A 69 2.98 29.06 15.03
CA ASP A 69 4.42 29.24 14.84
C ASP A 69 5.19 27.94 15.11
N ILE A 70 4.85 27.21 16.18
CA ILE A 70 5.43 25.88 16.47
C ILE A 70 5.25 24.93 15.29
N VAL A 71 4.05 24.88 14.71
CA VAL A 71 3.81 23.94 13.61
C VAL A 71 4.51 24.39 12.32
N LYS A 72 4.59 25.69 12.04
CA LYS A 72 5.38 26.21 10.91
C LYS A 72 6.86 25.86 11.03
N ASP A 73 7.42 25.97 12.23
CA ASP A 73 8.81 25.59 12.50
C ASP A 73 9.01 24.07 12.33
N ALA A 74 8.07 23.24 12.81
CA ALA A 74 8.10 21.80 12.58
C ALA A 74 8.04 21.45 11.09
N GLU A 75 7.19 22.13 10.31
CA GLU A 75 7.14 21.95 8.85
C GLU A 75 8.44 22.35 8.15
N ARG A 76 9.08 23.44 8.61
CA ARG A 76 10.39 23.86 8.11
C ARG A 76 11.45 22.80 8.38
N ILE A 77 11.56 22.32 9.62
CA ILE A 77 12.51 21.27 10.01
C ILE A 77 12.27 20.00 9.19
N ARG A 78 11.01 19.61 8.99
CA ARG A 78 10.65 18.46 8.15
C ARG A 78 11.14 18.61 6.71
N LYS A 79 10.99 19.78 6.10
CA LYS A 79 11.48 20.05 4.73
C LYS A 79 13.00 19.98 4.66
N GLU A 80 13.70 20.55 5.63
CA GLU A 80 15.16 20.48 5.72
C GLU A 80 15.64 19.03 5.89
N LEU A 81 14.98 18.23 6.71
CA LEU A 81 15.28 16.80 6.91
C LEU A 81 15.10 15.99 5.62
N ILE A 82 13.99 16.18 4.90
CA ILE A 82 13.74 15.52 3.61
C ILE A 82 14.87 15.84 2.63
N LYS A 83 15.26 17.11 2.51
CA LYS A 83 16.35 17.55 1.63
C LYS A 83 17.68 16.87 2.00
N CYS A 84 18.01 16.79 3.28
CA CYS A 84 19.22 16.10 3.74
C CYS A 84 19.20 14.60 3.42
N LEU A 85 18.05 13.94 3.57
CA LEU A 85 17.89 12.52 3.25
C LEU A 85 18.00 12.25 1.74
N GLU A 86 17.42 13.10 0.89
CA GLU A 86 17.53 13.00 -0.57
C GLU A 86 18.98 13.15 -1.06
N LEU A 87 19.72 14.11 -0.49
CA LEU A 87 21.15 14.27 -0.76
C LEU A 87 21.94 13.03 -0.34
N SER A 88 21.66 12.49 0.85
CA SER A 88 22.33 11.28 1.35
C SER A 88 22.02 10.05 0.49
N ILE A 89 20.78 9.89 0.03
CA ILE A 89 20.39 8.81 -0.89
C ILE A 89 21.13 8.93 -2.22
N THR A 90 21.32 10.15 -2.73
CA THR A 90 22.03 10.39 -3.99
C THR A 90 23.51 10.03 -3.85
N GLN A 91 24.17 10.48 -2.78
CA GLN A 91 25.55 10.12 -2.47
C GLN A 91 25.75 8.62 -2.31
N LEU A 92 24.80 7.93 -1.65
CA LEU A 92 24.85 6.47 -1.51
C LEU A 92 24.68 5.74 -2.84
N LYS A 93 23.88 6.27 -3.77
CA LYS A 93 23.76 5.70 -5.11
C LYS A 93 25.04 5.87 -5.93
N GLU A 94 25.69 7.02 -5.83
CA GLU A 94 26.97 7.28 -6.51
C GLU A 94 28.12 6.46 -5.91
N ALA A 95 28.14 6.27 -4.59
CA ALA A 95 29.16 5.49 -3.89
C ALA A 95 28.94 3.97 -4.00
N ALA A 96 27.74 3.52 -4.35
CA ALA A 96 27.47 2.10 -4.53
C ALA A 96 28.14 1.62 -5.83
N PRO A 97 29.10 0.68 -5.78
CA PRO A 97 29.68 0.11 -6.99
C PRO A 97 28.54 -0.53 -7.80
N GLU A 98 28.46 -0.19 -9.09
CA GLU A 98 27.51 -0.82 -10.01
C GLU A 98 27.68 -2.33 -9.87
N LYS A 99 26.68 -2.99 -9.25
CA LYS A 99 26.72 -4.44 -9.10
C LYS A 99 26.84 -5.01 -10.50
N PRO A 100 27.88 -5.80 -10.81
CA PRO A 100 28.04 -6.36 -12.14
C PRO A 100 26.75 -7.09 -12.48
N ILE A 101 26.12 -6.68 -13.57
CA ILE A 101 24.90 -7.27 -14.10
C ILE A 101 25.23 -8.75 -14.32
N ARG A 102 24.90 -9.60 -13.35
CA ARG A 102 25.03 -11.04 -13.49
C ARG A 102 24.09 -11.41 -14.62
N LYS A 103 24.66 -11.59 -15.81
CA LYS A 103 23.98 -12.18 -16.97
C LYS A 103 23.37 -13.49 -16.48
N ARG A 104 22.07 -13.45 -16.17
CA ARG A 104 21.32 -14.64 -15.77
C ARG A 104 21.45 -15.61 -16.93
N ARG A 105 22.23 -16.68 -16.74
CA ARG A 105 22.25 -17.82 -17.66
C ARG A 105 20.79 -18.21 -17.88
N ALA A 106 20.35 -18.17 -19.14
CA ALA A 106 19.02 -18.58 -19.52
C ALA A 106 18.84 -20.05 -19.11
N LYS A 107 18.17 -20.29 -17.98
CA LYS A 107 17.68 -21.63 -17.66
C LYS A 107 16.70 -21.99 -18.77
N LYS A 108 16.95 -23.10 -19.47
CA LYS A 108 16.00 -23.70 -20.43
C LYS A 108 14.64 -23.77 -19.72
N ALA A 109 13.71 -22.92 -20.15
CA ALA A 109 12.35 -22.95 -19.65
C ALA A 109 11.73 -24.25 -20.17
N THR A 110 11.59 -25.25 -19.31
CA THR A 110 10.62 -26.31 -19.54
C THR A 110 9.28 -25.62 -19.83
N LYS A 111 8.64 -25.95 -20.96
CA LYS A 111 7.29 -25.51 -21.31
C LYS A 111 6.34 -26.06 -20.25
N GLN A 112 6.27 -25.41 -19.08
CA GLN A 112 5.16 -25.63 -18.17
C GLN A 112 3.92 -25.10 -18.88
N GLU A 113 2.99 -26.00 -19.12
CA GLU A 113 1.70 -25.68 -19.69
C GLU A 113 1.04 -24.59 -18.83
N ARG A 114 0.75 -23.46 -19.47
CA ARG A 114 0.23 -22.27 -18.80
C ARG A 114 -1.27 -22.41 -18.73
N VAL A 115 -1.79 -22.73 -17.55
CA VAL A 115 -3.22 -22.69 -17.26
C VAL A 115 -3.63 -21.23 -17.04
N SER A 116 -4.69 -20.80 -17.73
CA SER A 116 -5.31 -19.50 -17.56
C SER A 116 -6.56 -19.60 -16.68
N LEU A 117 -7.06 -18.48 -16.16
CA LEU A 117 -8.35 -18.47 -15.45
C LEU A 117 -9.52 -18.79 -16.38
N VAL A 118 -9.39 -18.45 -17.66
CA VAL A 118 -10.38 -18.76 -18.69
C VAL A 118 -10.48 -20.27 -18.86
N ASP A 119 -9.35 -20.99 -18.88
CA ASP A 119 -9.32 -22.46 -18.96
C ASP A 119 -10.06 -23.12 -17.78
N LEU A 120 -9.93 -22.55 -16.58
CA LEU A 120 -10.64 -23.04 -15.39
C LEU A 120 -12.16 -22.77 -15.47
N MET A 121 -12.57 -21.66 -16.06
CA MET A 121 -13.98 -21.34 -16.28
C MET A 121 -14.59 -22.19 -17.38
N ASP A 122 -13.87 -22.41 -18.47
CA ASP A 122 -14.34 -23.16 -19.64
C ASP A 122 -14.48 -24.66 -19.34
N THR A 123 -13.66 -25.17 -18.43
CA THR A 123 -13.80 -26.54 -17.89
C THR A 123 -14.86 -26.67 -16.80
N GLY A 124 -15.47 -25.56 -16.35
CA GLY A 124 -16.48 -25.56 -15.29
C GLY A 124 -15.94 -25.88 -13.90
N ILE A 125 -14.61 -25.88 -13.71
CA ILE A 125 -13.97 -26.09 -12.40
C ILE A 125 -14.25 -24.90 -11.48
N ILE A 126 -14.30 -23.69 -12.05
CA ILE A 126 -14.76 -22.50 -11.35
C ILE A 126 -15.94 -21.88 -12.10
N PRO A 127 -16.96 -21.37 -11.39
CA PRO A 127 -18.06 -20.66 -12.01
C PRO A 127 -17.61 -19.27 -12.50
N LYS A 128 -18.33 -18.75 -13.50
CA LYS A 128 -18.18 -17.37 -13.97
C LYS A 128 -18.77 -16.39 -12.94
N ASN A 129 -18.28 -15.15 -12.90
CA ASN A 129 -18.75 -14.09 -12.00
C ASN A 129 -18.61 -14.41 -10.50
N VAL A 130 -17.60 -15.20 -10.16
CA VAL A 130 -17.36 -15.60 -8.77
C VAL A 130 -16.43 -14.60 -8.06
N GLU A 131 -16.66 -14.42 -6.76
CA GLU A 131 -15.84 -13.52 -5.93
C GLU A 131 -14.61 -14.26 -5.39
N PHE A 132 -13.43 -13.78 -5.78
CA PHE A 132 -12.16 -14.14 -5.18
C PHE A 132 -11.89 -13.24 -3.98
N TYR A 133 -11.19 -13.77 -2.98
CA TYR A 133 -10.69 -12.95 -1.89
C TYR A 133 -9.25 -13.30 -1.49
N ALA A 134 -8.59 -12.35 -0.85
CA ALA A 134 -7.27 -12.52 -0.27
C ALA A 134 -7.19 -11.73 1.05
N TYR A 135 -6.31 -12.16 1.95
CA TYR A 135 -5.97 -11.40 3.16
C TYR A 135 -4.60 -10.76 2.97
N TYR A 136 -4.54 -9.43 3.11
CA TYR A 136 -3.30 -8.68 3.05
C TYR A 136 -3.29 -7.59 4.13
N LYS A 137 -2.27 -7.59 4.99
CA LYS A 137 -2.15 -6.68 6.14
C LYS A 137 -3.44 -6.66 7.00
N ASN A 138 -3.96 -7.85 7.33
CA ASN A 138 -5.20 -8.05 8.08
C ASN A 138 -6.49 -7.49 7.43
N ASN A 139 -6.43 -7.02 6.18
CA ASN A 139 -7.60 -6.61 5.43
C ASN A 139 -8.02 -7.71 4.46
N ARG A 140 -9.32 -8.01 4.43
CA ARG A 140 -9.90 -8.85 3.39
C ARG A 140 -10.11 -7.99 2.14
N ILE A 141 -9.55 -8.44 1.04
CA ILE A 141 -9.67 -7.79 -0.26
C ILE A 141 -10.43 -8.75 -1.16
N SER A 142 -11.46 -8.27 -1.84
CA SER A 142 -12.23 -9.06 -2.78
C SER A 142 -12.12 -8.56 -4.21
N ALA A 143 -12.21 -9.49 -5.15
CA ALA A 143 -12.22 -9.21 -6.57
C ALA A 143 -13.18 -10.16 -7.28
N THR A 144 -14.02 -9.66 -8.17
CA THR A 144 -14.95 -10.45 -8.96
C THR A 144 -14.30 -10.90 -10.26
N LEU A 145 -14.39 -12.19 -10.57
CA LEU A 145 -13.91 -12.76 -11.82
C LEU A 145 -14.89 -12.50 -12.96
N LEU A 146 -14.45 -11.75 -13.97
CA LEU A 146 -15.22 -11.50 -15.18
C LEU A 146 -15.06 -12.63 -16.20
N ALA A 147 -16.00 -12.73 -17.14
CA ALA A 147 -16.06 -13.81 -18.14
C ALA A 147 -14.85 -13.86 -19.09
N ASP A 148 -14.13 -12.75 -19.24
CA ASP A 148 -12.89 -12.65 -20.04
C ASP A 148 -11.63 -13.07 -19.26
N GLY A 149 -11.78 -13.49 -18.00
CA GLY A 149 -10.68 -13.86 -17.11
C GLY A 149 -9.99 -12.67 -16.43
N SER A 150 -10.53 -11.46 -16.62
CA SER A 150 -10.09 -10.27 -15.88
C SER A 150 -10.70 -10.23 -14.48
N LEU A 151 -10.11 -9.43 -13.58
CA LEU A 151 -10.60 -9.23 -12.21
C LEU A 151 -11.06 -7.80 -12.02
N GLU A 152 -12.29 -7.61 -11.55
CA GLU A 152 -12.81 -6.33 -11.09
C GLU A 152 -12.68 -6.23 -9.57
N MET A 153 -12.11 -5.14 -9.07
CA MET A 153 -11.97 -4.87 -7.64
C MET A 153 -12.46 -3.46 -7.30
N ILE A 154 -13.05 -3.28 -6.12
CA ILE A 154 -13.40 -1.97 -5.59
C ILE A 154 -12.25 -1.47 -4.72
N GLU A 155 -11.54 -0.45 -5.19
CA GLU A 155 -10.46 0.18 -4.45
C GLU A 155 -10.84 1.64 -4.15
N LYS A 156 -10.92 2.02 -2.86
CA LYS A 156 -11.28 3.38 -2.42
C LYS A 156 -12.59 3.89 -3.04
N GLY A 157 -13.59 3.01 -3.14
CA GLY A 157 -14.90 3.33 -3.73
C GLY A 157 -14.93 3.44 -5.26
N ARG A 158 -13.82 3.13 -5.96
CA ARG A 158 -13.77 3.10 -7.42
C ARG A 158 -13.56 1.68 -7.92
N LYS A 159 -14.30 1.31 -8.96
CA LYS A 159 -14.08 0.06 -9.68
C LYS A 159 -12.78 0.15 -10.49
N LYS A 160 -11.92 -0.84 -10.33
CA LYS A 160 -10.72 -1.03 -11.16
C LYS A 160 -10.73 -2.44 -11.72
N THR A 161 -10.45 -2.54 -13.01
CA THR A 161 -10.37 -3.81 -13.72
C THR A 161 -8.92 -4.13 -14.06
N PHE A 162 -8.50 -5.35 -13.78
CA PHE A 162 -7.16 -5.84 -14.01
C PHE A 162 -7.18 -6.97 -15.03
N LYS A 163 -6.31 -6.88 -16.05
CA LYS A 163 -6.23 -7.85 -17.16
C LYS A 163 -5.99 -9.30 -16.74
N ASN A 164 -5.41 -9.53 -15.55
CA ASN A 164 -5.18 -10.87 -15.01
C ASN A 164 -5.00 -10.83 -13.48
N HIS A 165 -5.19 -11.99 -12.84
CA HIS A 165 -5.03 -12.17 -11.39
C HIS A 165 -3.66 -11.77 -10.85
N ARG A 166 -2.59 -11.89 -11.65
CA ARG A 166 -1.25 -11.45 -11.27
C ARG A 166 -1.14 -9.94 -11.15
N ALA A 167 -1.67 -9.20 -12.12
CA ALA A 167 -1.68 -7.74 -12.11
C ALA A 167 -2.48 -7.21 -10.92
N ALA A 168 -3.63 -7.83 -10.62
CA ALA A 168 -4.42 -7.49 -9.44
C ALA A 168 -3.65 -7.74 -8.13
N ALA A 169 -3.00 -8.90 -8.01
CA ALA A 169 -2.21 -9.23 -6.82
C ALA A 169 -1.03 -8.25 -6.61
N ILE A 170 -0.31 -7.88 -7.66
CA ILE A 170 0.78 -6.89 -7.59
C ILE A 170 0.24 -5.50 -7.21
N ALA A 171 -0.92 -5.11 -7.75
CA ALA A 171 -1.54 -3.83 -7.42
C ALA A 171 -1.90 -3.74 -5.93
N ILE A 172 -2.27 -4.86 -5.31
CA ILE A 172 -2.57 -4.95 -3.88
C ILE A 172 -1.30 -4.93 -3.02
N THR A 173 -0.31 -5.78 -3.35
CA THR A 173 0.84 -6.00 -2.47
C THR A 173 1.96 -4.98 -2.67
N GLY A 174 2.02 -4.35 -3.86
CA GLY A 174 3.11 -3.47 -4.28
C GLY A 174 4.38 -4.21 -4.72
N TYR A 175 4.38 -5.55 -4.77
CA TYR A 175 5.51 -6.37 -5.18
C TYR A 175 5.08 -7.67 -5.85
N GLN A 176 6.02 -8.34 -6.51
CA GLN A 176 5.74 -9.59 -7.20
C GLN A 176 5.43 -10.71 -6.20
N VAL A 177 4.21 -11.26 -6.30
CA VAL A 177 3.74 -12.42 -5.51
C VAL A 177 3.29 -13.55 -6.43
N ASP A 178 3.23 -14.77 -5.90
CA ASP A 178 2.65 -15.91 -6.59
C ASP A 178 1.11 -15.78 -6.59
N PRO A 179 0.50 -15.48 -7.74
CA PRO A 179 -0.90 -15.11 -7.76
C PRO A 179 -1.84 -16.33 -7.61
N TRP A 180 -1.33 -17.56 -7.82
CA TRP A 180 -2.12 -18.80 -7.64
C TRP A 180 -2.37 -19.12 -6.16
N LYS A 181 -1.42 -18.79 -5.29
CA LYS A 181 -1.55 -18.98 -3.84
C LYS A 181 -2.18 -17.79 -3.13
N PHE A 182 -2.17 -16.63 -3.79
CA PHE A 182 -2.65 -15.38 -3.23
C PHE A 182 -4.18 -15.33 -3.16
N TRP A 183 -4.86 -15.72 -4.24
CA TRP A 183 -6.30 -15.68 -4.35
C TRP A 183 -6.95 -16.96 -3.81
N LYS A 184 -8.02 -16.79 -3.05
CA LYS A 184 -8.87 -17.84 -2.49
C LYS A 184 -10.30 -17.72 -2.98
N LEU A 185 -10.99 -18.85 -2.98
CA LEU A 185 -12.39 -18.97 -3.37
C LEU A 185 -13.16 -19.76 -2.30
N ASP A 186 -14.35 -19.27 -1.95
CA ASP A 186 -15.31 -19.98 -1.09
C ASP A 186 -16.50 -20.41 -1.94
N PHE A 187 -16.31 -21.39 -2.82
CA PHE A 187 -17.39 -21.86 -3.71
C PHE A 187 -18.05 -23.17 -3.25
N GLU A 188 -17.37 -23.99 -2.44
CA GLU A 188 -17.85 -25.31 -2.02
C GLU A 188 -17.84 -25.49 -0.48
N GLY A 189 -18.01 -24.39 0.25
CA GLY A 189 -17.95 -24.41 1.72
C GLY A 189 -16.55 -24.67 2.29
N LYS A 190 -15.52 -24.77 1.44
CA LYS A 190 -14.12 -24.85 1.83
C LYS A 190 -13.31 -23.74 1.15
N PRO A 191 -12.48 -23.00 1.91
CA PRO A 191 -11.59 -22.00 1.35
C PRO A 191 -10.44 -22.68 0.61
N LEU A 192 -10.48 -22.70 -0.72
CA LEU A 192 -9.43 -23.25 -1.57
C LEU A 192 -8.67 -22.14 -2.29
N THR A 193 -7.39 -22.38 -2.58
CA THR A 193 -6.57 -21.44 -3.37
C THR A 193 -6.75 -21.70 -4.86
N LEU A 194 -6.47 -20.71 -5.71
CA LEU A 194 -6.45 -20.93 -7.17
C LEU A 194 -5.46 -22.03 -7.59
N ASP A 195 -4.38 -22.23 -6.84
CA ASP A 195 -3.42 -23.32 -7.07
C ASP A 195 -4.07 -24.70 -6.92
N ASP A 196 -5.04 -24.85 -6.02
CA ASP A 196 -5.74 -26.11 -5.80
C ASP A 196 -6.66 -26.43 -6.98
N TYR A 197 -7.41 -25.44 -7.48
CA TYR A 197 -8.21 -25.58 -8.70
C TYR A 197 -7.34 -25.85 -9.93
N ARG A 198 -6.15 -25.23 -9.99
CA ARG A 198 -5.18 -25.51 -11.05
C ARG A 198 -4.69 -26.96 -11.01
N LYS A 199 -4.47 -27.55 -9.84
CA LYS A 199 -4.13 -28.97 -9.71
C LYS A 199 -5.28 -29.87 -10.14
N GLN A 200 -6.52 -29.50 -9.79
CA GLN A 200 -7.71 -30.22 -10.25
C GLN A 200 -7.81 -30.22 -11.78
N TYR A 201 -7.57 -29.07 -12.43
CA TYR A 201 -7.55 -28.96 -13.88
C TYR A 201 -6.57 -29.95 -14.53
N PHE A 202 -5.33 -30.03 -14.03
CA PHE A 202 -4.37 -30.98 -14.57
C PHE A 202 -4.79 -32.44 -14.36
N LYS A 203 -5.42 -32.76 -13.22
CA LYS A 203 -5.95 -34.10 -12.95
C LYS A 203 -7.08 -34.46 -13.91
N THR A 204 -8.03 -33.55 -14.13
CA THR A 204 -9.15 -33.76 -15.06
C THR A 204 -8.65 -33.90 -16.50
N LYS A 205 -7.69 -33.06 -16.91
CA LYS A 205 -7.11 -33.13 -18.25
C LYS A 205 -6.43 -34.47 -18.52
N GLN A 206 -5.65 -34.99 -17.56
CA GLN A 206 -5.01 -36.30 -17.65
C GLN A 206 -6.03 -37.45 -17.79
N GLN A 207 -7.17 -37.36 -17.09
CA GLN A 207 -8.23 -38.36 -17.17
C GLN A 207 -8.98 -38.33 -18.51
N VAL A 208 -9.19 -37.14 -19.09
CA VAL A 208 -9.88 -36.99 -20.39
C VAL A 208 -8.98 -37.40 -21.56
N GLU A 209 -7.67 -37.20 -21.46
CA GLU A 209 -6.69 -37.52 -22.51
C GLU A 209 -6.23 -39.00 -22.48
N GLY A 210 -6.68 -39.81 -21.51
CA GLY A 210 -6.37 -41.24 -21.46
C GLY A 210 -4.86 -41.55 -21.31
N VAL A 211 -4.09 -40.61 -20.78
CA VAL A 211 -2.66 -40.78 -20.55
C VAL A 211 -2.47 -41.33 -19.13
N ASP A 212 -2.08 -42.60 -19.04
CA ASP A 212 -1.74 -43.24 -17.77
C ASP A 212 -0.72 -42.39 -16.99
N PRO A 213 -0.88 -42.24 -15.66
CA PRO A 213 0.04 -41.44 -14.86
C PRO A 213 1.46 -42.02 -14.94
N PRO A 214 2.50 -41.17 -15.02
CA PRO A 214 3.88 -41.64 -14.93
C PRO A 214 4.08 -42.25 -13.54
N ASN A 215 4.39 -43.54 -13.53
CA ASN A 215 4.77 -44.31 -12.36
C ASN A 215 6.02 -43.64 -11.75
N ASN A 216 5.85 -42.92 -10.65
CA ASN A 216 6.97 -42.41 -9.85
C ASN A 216 7.29 -43.47 -8.79
N ASP A 217 8.13 -44.44 -9.16
CA ASP A 217 8.97 -45.19 -8.21
C ASP A 217 10.23 -44.38 -7.87
#